data_AF-A0A3N5NEM4-F1
#
_entry.id   AF-A0A3N5NEM4-F1
#
_cell.length_a   1.000
_cell.length_b   1.000
_cell.length_c   1.000
_cell.angle_alpha   90.00
_cell.angle_beta   90.00
_cell.angle_gamma   90.00
#
_symmetry.space_group_name_H-M   'P 1'
#
loop_
_entity.id
_entity.type
_entity.pdbx_description
1 polymer ?
#
loop_
_entity_poly.entity_id
_entity_poly.type
_entity_poly.pdbx_seq_one_letter_code
_entity_poly.pdbx_strand_id
1 'polypeptide(L)'
;LRVNCCGSIDLSNTIVRDIIDLNPHEFRARVDEISLAGMRLIGRIYLDWKRNEVRRMIYASGNASSRIRAEEFRILKENFKNLGQYNDEDGAYVEFKRNESRAELQEGLEKNKLNALYQYPLYWFKLILFDRAGLYATSPLRVLGTMLTGFLLFSFLYILLIMLTTADIIPSVNDSLSLVARSFYHSAVTFFTIGYGDHYPYGAIRWISSLEGFAGLFLMSYFTVAVVR
;
A
#
# COMPACT_ATOMS: atom_id res chain seq x y z
N LEU A 1 -27.64 -17.24 9.50
CA LEU A 1 -26.75 -18.25 10.13
C LEU A 1 -26.09 -17.63 11.35
N ARG A 2 -26.08 -18.30 12.51
CA ARG A 2 -25.36 -17.89 13.73
C ARG A 2 -24.55 -19.07 14.25
N VAL A 3 -23.30 -18.83 14.66
CA VAL A 3 -22.36 -19.89 15.05
C VAL A 3 -21.63 -19.50 16.32
N ASN A 4 -21.66 -20.36 17.34
CA ASN A 4 -20.89 -20.17 18.58
C ASN A 4 -19.46 -20.71 18.46
N CYS A 5 -19.31 -21.96 18.04
CA CYS A 5 -18.01 -22.55 17.73
C CYS A 5 -18.11 -23.45 16.49
N CYS A 6 -17.13 -23.37 15.60
CA CYS A 6 -17.00 -24.26 14.45
C CYS A 6 -15.53 -24.37 14.05
N GLY A 7 -15.08 -25.57 13.68
CA GLY A 7 -13.73 -25.74 13.13
C GLY A 7 -13.63 -25.11 11.74
N SER A 8 -14.55 -25.44 10.83
CA SER A 8 -14.52 -24.93 9.45
C SER A 8 -15.91 -24.61 8.95
N ILE A 9 -16.06 -23.48 8.27
CA ILE A 9 -17.29 -23.08 7.58
C ILE A 9 -16.97 -22.93 6.09
N ASP A 10 -17.52 -23.82 5.26
CA ASP A 10 -17.40 -23.71 3.81
C ASP A 10 -18.68 -23.10 3.22
N LEU A 11 -18.56 -21.87 2.71
CA LEU A 11 -19.61 -21.16 1.97
C LEU A 11 -19.24 -21.01 0.49
N SER A 12 -18.29 -21.80 -0.01
CA SER A 12 -17.85 -21.72 -1.39
C SER A 12 -19.00 -21.99 -2.37
N ASN A 13 -19.02 -21.23 -3.46
CA ASN A 13 -20.03 -21.31 -4.52
C ASN A 13 -21.50 -21.15 -4.05
N THR A 14 -21.71 -20.57 -2.86
CA THR A 14 -23.05 -20.31 -2.33
C THR A 14 -23.56 -18.91 -2.69
N ILE A 15 -24.88 -18.74 -2.62
CA ILE A 15 -25.54 -17.42 -2.70
C ILE A 15 -26.10 -17.08 -1.33
N VAL A 16 -25.49 -16.11 -0.65
CA VAL A 16 -25.94 -15.64 0.66
C VAL A 16 -26.87 -14.45 0.45
N ARG A 17 -28.18 -14.65 0.65
CA ARG A 17 -29.21 -13.61 0.48
C ARG A 17 -29.54 -12.84 1.75
N ASP A 18 -29.32 -13.45 2.91
CA ASP A 18 -29.69 -12.91 4.22
C ASP A 18 -28.44 -12.78 5.12
N ILE A 19 -28.64 -12.65 6.42
CA ILE A 19 -27.62 -12.35 7.39
C ILE A 19 -26.87 -13.62 7.85
N ILE A 20 -25.55 -13.52 7.79
CA ILE A 20 -24.62 -14.41 8.51
C ILE A 20 -24.03 -13.60 9.65
N ASP A 21 -24.25 -14.04 10.88
CA ASP A 21 -23.82 -13.32 12.08
C ASP A 21 -22.77 -14.16 12.81
N LEU A 22 -21.51 -13.75 12.64
CA LEU A 22 -20.32 -14.31 13.27
C LEU A 22 -19.76 -13.37 14.36
N ASN A 23 -20.48 -12.30 14.72
CA ASN A 23 -20.08 -11.40 15.79
C ASN A 23 -21.28 -11.03 16.69
N PRO A 24 -21.98 -12.03 17.27
CA PRO A 24 -23.12 -11.74 18.13
C PRO A 24 -22.68 -11.06 19.43
N HIS A 25 -23.61 -10.33 20.05
CA HIS A 25 -23.36 -9.65 21.33
C HIS A 25 -23.28 -10.60 22.52
N GLU A 26 -23.99 -11.73 22.43
CA GLU A 26 -24.17 -12.69 23.53
C GLU A 26 -22.92 -13.51 23.81
N PHE A 27 -22.11 -13.81 22.79
CA PHE A 27 -20.92 -14.65 22.91
C PHE A 27 -19.90 -14.31 21.83
N ARG A 28 -18.64 -14.70 22.05
CA ARG A 28 -17.60 -14.60 21.02
C ARG A 28 -17.64 -15.84 20.14
N ALA A 29 -18.07 -15.69 18.89
CA ALA A 29 -18.00 -16.77 17.92
C ALA A 29 -16.54 -17.18 17.67
N ARG A 30 -16.27 -18.48 17.70
CA ARG A 30 -14.96 -19.08 17.40
C ARG A 30 -15.07 -19.92 16.14
N VAL A 31 -14.53 -19.40 15.04
CA VAL A 31 -14.45 -20.08 13.76
C VAL A 31 -12.97 -20.15 13.39
N ASP A 32 -12.44 -21.36 13.19
CA ASP A 32 -11.01 -21.50 12.88
C ASP A 32 -10.73 -21.25 11.39
N GLU A 33 -11.63 -21.71 10.52
CA GLU A 33 -11.52 -21.60 9.07
C GLU A 33 -12.83 -21.16 8.43
N ILE A 34 -12.74 -20.28 7.42
CA ILE A 34 -13.88 -19.93 6.57
C ILE A 34 -13.47 -19.86 5.10
N SER A 35 -14.22 -20.53 4.23
CA SER A 35 -14.04 -20.48 2.77
C SER A 35 -15.21 -19.72 2.15
N LEU A 36 -14.90 -18.67 1.40
CA LEU A 36 -15.86 -17.82 0.68
C LEU A 36 -15.64 -17.87 -0.84
N ALA A 37 -14.85 -18.82 -1.32
CA ALA A 37 -14.46 -18.96 -2.72
C ALA A 37 -15.68 -19.06 -3.65
N GLY A 38 -15.82 -18.19 -4.65
CA GLY A 38 -16.97 -18.21 -5.56
C GLY A 38 -18.30 -17.81 -4.93
N MET A 39 -18.31 -17.33 -3.69
CA MET A 39 -19.53 -16.92 -2.99
C MET A 39 -20.10 -15.64 -3.60
N ARG A 40 -21.43 -15.59 -3.77
CA ARG A 40 -22.17 -14.38 -4.12
C ARG A 40 -22.89 -13.85 -2.89
N LEU A 41 -22.42 -12.72 -2.37
CA LEU A 41 -23.01 -12.07 -1.21
C LEU A 41 -24.01 -10.98 -1.64
N ILE A 42 -25.29 -11.26 -1.47
CA ILE A 42 -26.40 -10.30 -1.63
C ILE A 42 -26.81 -9.75 -0.25
N GLY A 43 -26.75 -10.60 0.77
CA GLY A 43 -27.00 -10.25 2.17
C GLY A 43 -25.80 -9.57 2.84
N ARG A 44 -25.66 -9.80 4.15
CA ARG A 44 -24.56 -9.22 4.95
C ARG A 44 -23.93 -10.27 5.86
N ILE A 45 -22.63 -10.13 6.08
CA ILE A 45 -21.89 -10.94 7.04
C ILE A 45 -21.45 -10.01 8.18
N TYR A 46 -21.98 -10.19 9.38
CA TYR A 46 -21.49 -9.48 10.56
C TYR A 46 -20.27 -10.21 11.10
N LEU A 47 -19.13 -9.55 10.97
CA LEU A 47 -17.84 -9.97 11.50
C LEU A 47 -17.05 -8.73 11.93
N ASP A 48 -16.08 -8.93 12.80
CA ASP A 48 -15.10 -7.92 13.23
C ASP A 48 -13.70 -8.42 12.84
N TRP A 49 -12.95 -7.58 12.14
CA TRP A 49 -11.65 -7.96 11.58
C TRP A 49 -10.68 -8.54 12.60
N LYS A 50 -10.62 -7.93 13.80
CA LYS A 50 -9.67 -8.30 14.84
C LYS A 50 -10.22 -9.37 15.77
N ARG A 51 -11.46 -9.23 16.22
CA ARG A 51 -12.11 -10.12 17.20
C ARG A 51 -12.32 -11.51 16.62
N ASN A 52 -12.67 -11.60 15.33
CA ASN A 52 -12.82 -12.87 14.63
C ASN A 52 -11.51 -13.35 13.99
N GLU A 53 -10.41 -12.60 14.07
CA GLU A 53 -9.13 -12.96 13.42
C GLU A 53 -9.30 -13.28 11.93
N VAL A 54 -10.06 -12.45 11.21
CA VAL A 54 -10.54 -12.71 9.84
C VAL A 54 -9.43 -13.09 8.88
N ARG A 55 -8.31 -12.37 8.96
CA ARG A 55 -7.12 -12.69 8.18
C ARG A 55 -6.68 -14.14 8.43
N ARG A 56 -6.54 -14.54 9.69
CA ARG A 56 -6.15 -15.91 10.05
C ARG A 56 -7.17 -16.93 9.53
N MET A 57 -8.46 -16.66 9.73
CA MET A 57 -9.53 -17.57 9.28
C MET A 57 -9.50 -17.85 7.78
N ILE A 58 -9.29 -16.82 6.95
CA ILE A 58 -9.20 -16.96 5.50
C ILE A 58 -7.91 -17.67 5.09
N TYR A 59 -6.77 -17.34 5.71
CA TYR A 59 -5.50 -18.01 5.40
C TYR A 59 -5.45 -19.47 5.86
N ALA A 60 -6.19 -19.81 6.91
CA ALA A 60 -6.31 -21.18 7.42
C ALA A 60 -7.22 -22.05 6.54
N SER A 61 -8.14 -21.43 5.77
CA SER A 61 -8.89 -22.18 4.75
C SER A 61 -7.92 -22.91 3.83
N GLY A 62 -8.22 -24.17 3.48
CA GLY A 62 -7.37 -25.02 2.62
C GLY A 62 -7.12 -24.46 1.20
N ASN A 63 -7.58 -23.25 0.89
CA ASN A 63 -7.37 -22.54 -0.35
C ASN A 63 -5.91 -22.08 -0.49
N ALA A 64 -5.11 -22.82 -1.25
CA ALA A 64 -3.70 -22.50 -1.50
C ALA A 64 -3.50 -21.33 -2.48
N SER A 65 -4.46 -21.07 -3.37
CA SER A 65 -4.32 -20.09 -4.45
C SER A 65 -4.45 -18.65 -3.96
N SER A 66 -3.47 -17.81 -4.30
CA SER A 66 -3.51 -16.37 -4.06
C SER A 66 -4.72 -15.72 -4.74
N ARG A 67 -5.16 -16.24 -5.90
CA ARG A 67 -6.31 -15.71 -6.64
C ARG A 67 -7.62 -15.89 -5.86
N ILE A 68 -7.80 -17.06 -5.28
CA ILE A 68 -9.00 -17.38 -4.48
C ILE A 68 -9.02 -16.50 -3.23
N ARG A 69 -7.91 -16.41 -2.50
CA ARG A 69 -7.83 -15.54 -1.31
C ARG A 69 -8.10 -14.07 -1.65
N ALA A 70 -7.60 -13.59 -2.79
CA ALA A 70 -7.88 -12.23 -3.24
C ALA A 70 -9.40 -12.02 -3.45
N GLU A 71 -10.08 -12.99 -4.06
CA GLU A 71 -11.53 -12.94 -4.23
C GLU A 71 -12.27 -12.90 -2.88
N GLU A 72 -11.89 -13.75 -1.93
CA GLU A 72 -12.51 -13.81 -0.61
C GLU A 72 -12.34 -12.48 0.15
N PHE A 73 -11.13 -11.92 0.16
CA PHE A 73 -10.90 -10.60 0.76
C PHE A 73 -11.64 -9.48 0.03
N ARG A 74 -11.85 -9.58 -1.30
CA ARG A 74 -12.67 -8.62 -2.05
C ARG A 74 -14.14 -8.69 -1.64
N ILE A 75 -14.69 -9.88 -1.43
CA ILE A 75 -16.05 -10.05 -0.93
C ILE A 75 -16.19 -9.40 0.45
N LEU A 76 -15.23 -9.68 1.34
CA LEU A 76 -15.21 -9.10 2.69
C LEU A 76 -15.07 -7.59 2.67
N LYS A 77 -14.20 -7.04 1.81
CA LYS A 77 -14.04 -5.60 1.62
C LYS A 77 -15.37 -4.93 1.26
N GLU A 78 -16.08 -5.43 0.24
CA GLU A 78 -17.39 -4.85 -0.13
C GLU A 78 -18.43 -5.05 0.97
N ASN A 79 -18.40 -6.16 1.69
CA ASN A 79 -19.26 -6.38 2.85
C ASN A 79 -19.02 -5.34 3.96
N PHE A 80 -17.77 -5.10 4.35
CA PHE A 80 -17.39 -4.13 5.38
C PHE A 80 -17.77 -2.70 4.98
N LYS A 81 -17.52 -2.34 3.71
CA LYS A 81 -17.96 -1.07 3.15
C LYS A 81 -19.47 -0.88 3.30
N ASN A 82 -20.25 -1.90 2.94
CA ASN A 82 -21.72 -1.85 3.06
C ASN A 82 -22.19 -1.74 4.52
N LEU A 83 -21.42 -2.29 5.47
CA LEU A 83 -21.67 -2.20 6.90
C LEU A 83 -21.16 -0.89 7.54
N GLY A 84 -20.43 -0.05 6.81
CA GLY A 84 -19.81 1.17 7.36
C GLY A 84 -18.61 0.90 8.27
N GLN A 85 -18.02 -0.30 8.20
CA GLN A 85 -16.86 -0.70 9.01
C GLN A 85 -15.55 -0.37 8.27
N TYR A 86 -15.24 0.92 8.10
CA TYR A 86 -14.13 1.37 7.25
C TYR A 86 -12.74 0.85 7.66
N ASN A 87 -12.47 0.74 8.97
CA ASN A 87 -11.20 0.18 9.45
C ASN A 87 -11.01 -1.30 9.05
N ASP A 88 -12.11 -2.05 9.03
CA ASP A 88 -12.12 -3.47 8.67
C ASP A 88 -12.10 -3.63 7.14
N GLU A 89 -12.77 -2.72 6.42
CA GLU A 89 -12.66 -2.57 4.96
C GLU A 89 -11.20 -2.38 4.54
N ASP A 90 -10.47 -1.48 5.19
CA ASP A 90 -9.05 -1.23 4.90
C ASP A 90 -8.19 -2.47 5.12
N GLY A 91 -8.44 -3.20 6.21
CA GLY A 91 -7.78 -4.48 6.48
C GLY A 91 -8.02 -5.50 5.35
N ALA A 92 -9.27 -5.66 4.93
CA ALA A 92 -9.65 -6.55 3.84
C ALA A 92 -9.08 -6.08 2.49
N TYR A 93 -9.09 -4.77 2.23
CA TYR A 93 -8.57 -4.17 1.01
C TYR A 93 -7.07 -4.42 0.84
N VAL A 94 -6.29 -4.25 1.91
CA VAL A 94 -4.84 -4.48 1.90
C VAL A 94 -4.54 -5.95 1.58
N GLU A 95 -5.20 -6.89 2.24
CA GLU A 95 -4.99 -8.32 1.99
C GLU A 95 -5.49 -8.72 0.58
N PHE A 96 -6.59 -8.13 0.10
CA PHE A 96 -7.04 -8.27 -1.29
C PHE A 96 -5.93 -7.87 -2.28
N LYS A 97 -5.39 -6.65 -2.16
CA LYS A 97 -4.36 -6.16 -3.11
C LYS A 97 -3.05 -6.94 -3.03
N ARG A 98 -2.66 -7.42 -1.84
CA ARG A 98 -1.48 -8.29 -1.66
C ARG A 98 -1.64 -9.63 -2.37
N ASN A 99 -2.78 -10.30 -2.15
CA ASN A 99 -3.05 -11.59 -2.78
C ASN A 99 -3.27 -11.45 -4.29
N GLU A 100 -3.93 -10.37 -4.75
CA GLU A 100 -4.07 -10.05 -6.17
C GLU A 100 -2.70 -9.87 -6.84
N SER A 101 -1.81 -9.07 -6.24
CA SER A 101 -0.46 -8.86 -6.77
C SER A 101 0.36 -10.16 -6.83
N ARG A 102 0.18 -11.08 -5.87
CA ARG A 102 0.83 -12.40 -5.88
C ARG A 102 0.24 -13.31 -6.95
N ALA A 103 -1.07 -13.29 -7.13
CA ALA A 103 -1.76 -14.06 -8.16
C ALA A 103 -1.32 -13.61 -9.56
N GLU A 104 -1.25 -12.31 -9.82
CA GLU A 104 -0.77 -11.76 -11.10
C GLU A 104 0.67 -12.22 -11.41
N LEU A 105 1.55 -12.24 -10.42
CA LEU A 105 2.91 -12.74 -10.58
C LEU A 105 2.92 -14.25 -10.89
N GLN A 106 2.19 -15.05 -10.12
CA GLN A 106 2.10 -16.50 -10.31
C GLN A 106 1.58 -16.86 -11.70
N GLU A 107 0.44 -16.27 -12.10
CA GLU A 107 -0.17 -16.50 -13.41
C GLU A 107 0.71 -15.99 -14.56
N GLY A 108 1.41 -14.87 -14.36
CA GLY A 108 2.36 -14.33 -15.34
C GLY A 108 3.54 -15.27 -15.59
N LEU A 109 4.03 -15.93 -14.54
CA LEU A 109 5.11 -16.91 -14.59
C LEU A 109 4.67 -18.26 -15.18
N GLU A 110 3.43 -18.68 -14.87
CA GLU A 110 2.85 -19.92 -15.40
C GLU A 110 2.62 -19.83 -16.92
N LYS A 111 2.18 -18.67 -17.43
CA LYS A 111 1.98 -18.45 -18.87
C LYS A 111 3.28 -18.55 -19.68
N ASN A 112 4.35 -17.92 -19.21
CA ASN A 112 5.65 -17.99 -19.85
C ASN A 112 6.77 -17.65 -18.86
N LYS A 113 7.70 -18.57 -18.65
CA LYS A 113 8.84 -18.37 -17.74
C LYS A 113 9.74 -17.20 -18.16
N LEU A 114 9.79 -16.85 -19.44
CA LEU A 114 10.55 -15.68 -19.92
C LEU A 114 9.95 -14.35 -19.45
N ASN A 115 8.67 -14.32 -19.09
CA ASN A 115 8.03 -13.13 -18.53
C ASN A 115 8.57 -12.80 -17.13
N ALA A 116 9.27 -13.73 -16.46
CA ALA A 116 9.86 -13.51 -15.15
C ALA A 116 10.70 -12.23 -15.09
N LEU A 117 11.47 -11.93 -16.14
CA LEU A 117 12.35 -10.77 -16.19
C LEU A 117 11.58 -9.45 -16.03
N TYR A 118 10.34 -9.37 -16.51
CA TYR A 118 9.50 -8.18 -16.39
C TYR A 118 8.54 -8.24 -15.19
N GLN A 119 8.01 -9.42 -14.88
CA GLN A 119 7.02 -9.59 -13.81
C GLN A 119 7.61 -9.36 -12.41
N TYR A 120 8.86 -9.79 -12.16
CA TYR A 120 9.50 -9.59 -10.85
C TYR A 120 9.74 -8.10 -10.54
N PRO A 121 10.37 -7.30 -11.43
CA PRO A 121 10.53 -5.86 -11.20
C PRO A 121 9.20 -5.13 -10.97
N LEU A 122 8.17 -5.44 -11.76
CA LEU A 122 6.84 -4.85 -11.58
C LEU A 122 6.22 -5.20 -10.22
N TYR A 123 6.29 -6.47 -9.82
CA TYR A 123 5.79 -6.92 -8.53
C TYR A 123 6.50 -6.22 -7.38
N TRP A 124 7.83 -6.13 -7.45
CA TRP A 124 8.63 -5.41 -6.47
C TRP A 124 8.30 -3.91 -6.42
N PHE A 125 8.13 -3.28 -7.57
CA PHE A 125 7.71 -1.89 -7.65
C PHE A 125 6.36 -1.68 -6.97
N LYS A 126 5.36 -2.53 -7.25
CA LYS A 126 4.04 -2.48 -6.57
C LYS A 126 4.19 -2.64 -5.06
N LEU A 127 5.03 -3.56 -4.60
CA LEU A 127 5.22 -3.85 -3.18
C LEU A 127 5.91 -2.70 -2.44
N ILE A 128 6.94 -2.09 -3.03
CA ILE A 128 7.62 -0.95 -2.41
C ILE A 128 6.70 0.28 -2.42
N LEU A 129 6.15 0.63 -3.59
CA LEU A 129 5.43 1.88 -3.77
C LEU A 129 4.03 1.86 -3.15
N PHE A 130 3.28 0.78 -3.30
CA PHE A 130 1.92 0.74 -2.79
C PHE A 130 1.84 0.11 -1.41
N ASP A 131 2.43 -1.05 -1.19
CA ASP A 131 2.30 -1.74 0.11
C ASP A 131 3.15 -1.08 1.20
N ARG A 132 4.45 -0.86 0.94
CA ARG A 132 5.36 -0.35 1.97
C ARG A 132 5.24 1.16 2.19
N ALA A 133 5.14 1.96 1.12
CA ALA A 133 5.12 3.42 1.27
C ALA A 133 3.80 3.97 1.84
N GLY A 134 2.64 3.43 1.43
CA GLY A 134 1.35 3.98 1.85
C GLY A 134 0.30 2.97 2.29
N LEU A 135 0.65 1.67 2.34
CA LEU A 135 -0.30 0.59 2.61
C LEU A 135 -1.54 0.68 1.70
N TYR A 136 -1.32 0.89 0.41
CA TYR A 136 -2.35 1.13 -0.60
C TYR A 136 -3.27 2.33 -0.26
N ALA A 137 -2.68 3.43 0.22
CA ALA A 137 -3.37 4.64 0.66
C ALA A 137 -4.41 4.39 1.77
N THR A 138 -4.14 3.44 2.68
CA THR A 138 -4.94 3.25 3.90
C THR A 138 -4.26 3.85 5.13
N SER A 139 -3.00 4.27 5.02
CA SER A 139 -2.24 4.82 6.15
C SER A 139 -1.50 6.10 5.79
N PRO A 140 -2.10 7.28 6.03
CA PRO A 140 -1.47 8.59 5.81
C PRO A 140 -0.12 8.74 6.51
N LEU A 141 -0.01 8.21 7.73
CA LEU A 141 1.22 8.26 8.52
C LEU A 141 2.39 7.53 7.85
N ARG A 142 2.13 6.42 7.14
CA ARG A 142 3.18 5.72 6.37
C ARG A 142 3.63 6.53 5.17
N VAL A 143 2.70 7.21 4.51
CA VAL A 143 3.02 8.10 3.38
C VAL A 143 3.89 9.26 3.86
N LEU A 144 3.53 9.90 4.98
CA LEU A 144 4.36 10.95 5.61
C LEU A 144 5.76 10.44 5.97
N GLY A 145 5.86 9.25 6.56
CA GLY A 145 7.16 8.62 6.85
C GLY A 145 7.98 8.36 5.59
N THR A 146 7.33 7.96 4.50
CA THR A 146 8.00 7.77 3.20
C THR A 146 8.45 9.08 2.59
N MET A 147 7.64 10.14 2.70
CA MET A 147 8.01 11.49 2.25
C MET A 147 9.24 11.99 3.00
N LEU A 148 9.25 11.88 4.33
CA LEU A 148 10.40 12.27 5.15
C LEU A 148 11.65 11.47 4.76
N THR A 149 11.50 10.15 4.56
CA THR A 149 12.60 9.29 4.13
C THR A 149 13.13 9.70 2.75
N GLY A 150 12.24 10.00 1.80
CA GLY A 150 12.58 10.46 0.46
C GLY A 150 13.33 11.79 0.48
N PHE A 151 12.80 12.78 1.20
CA PHE A 151 13.45 14.08 1.42
C PHE A 151 14.87 13.92 1.98
N LEU A 152 15.04 13.11 3.03
CA LEU A 152 16.36 12.85 3.60
C LEU A 152 17.28 12.14 2.61
N LEU A 153 16.77 11.13 1.89
CA LEU A 153 17.54 10.38 0.89
C LEU A 153 18.09 11.32 -0.20
N PHE A 154 17.25 12.19 -0.77
CA PHE A 154 17.69 13.14 -1.79
C PHE A 154 18.66 14.18 -1.23
N SER A 155 18.40 14.69 -0.02
CA SER A 155 19.33 15.60 0.68
C SER A 155 20.73 14.98 0.82
N PHE A 156 20.83 13.72 1.26
CA PHE A 156 22.11 13.01 1.35
C PHE A 156 22.71 12.70 -0.01
N LEU A 157 21.90 12.35 -1.00
CA LEU A 157 22.35 12.11 -2.38
C LEU A 157 22.98 13.38 -2.98
N TYR A 158 22.41 14.56 -2.72
CA TYR A 158 23.02 15.82 -3.15
C TYR A 158 24.37 16.07 -2.48
N ILE A 159 24.48 15.87 -1.17
CA ILE A 159 25.76 15.99 -0.47
C ILE A 159 26.80 15.08 -1.13
N LEU A 160 26.44 13.81 -1.36
CA LEU A 160 27.32 12.83 -1.99
C LEU A 160 27.75 13.26 -3.39
N LEU A 161 26.81 13.73 -4.22
CA LEU A 161 27.10 14.17 -5.59
C LEU A 161 28.02 15.38 -5.61
N ILE A 162 27.83 16.35 -4.72
CA ILE A 162 28.68 17.54 -4.62
C ILE A 162 30.09 17.15 -4.17
N MET A 163 30.22 16.18 -3.26
CA MET A 163 31.54 15.73 -2.80
C MET A 163 32.30 14.87 -3.81
N LEU A 164 31.60 14.08 -4.63
CA LEU A 164 32.22 13.12 -5.55
C LEU A 164 32.39 13.62 -6.98
N THR A 165 31.70 14.70 -7.36
CA THR A 165 31.66 15.19 -8.74
C THR A 165 31.83 16.70 -8.82
N THR A 166 31.84 17.25 -10.03
CA THR A 166 31.84 18.70 -10.28
C THR A 166 30.44 19.33 -10.25
N ALA A 167 29.40 18.55 -9.94
CA ALA A 167 28.04 19.07 -9.80
C ALA A 167 27.91 19.90 -8.52
N ASP A 168 27.13 20.97 -8.58
CA ASP A 168 26.90 21.82 -7.40
C ASP A 168 25.50 22.44 -7.38
N ILE A 169 25.12 23.00 -6.25
CA ILE A 169 23.96 23.86 -6.07
C ILE A 169 24.48 25.28 -5.92
N ILE A 170 24.20 26.13 -6.90
CA ILE A 170 24.78 27.47 -6.97
C ILE A 170 23.77 28.49 -6.42
N PRO A 171 24.15 29.34 -5.45
CA PRO A 171 23.31 30.43 -5.00
C PRO A 171 23.27 31.54 -6.08
N SER A 172 22.09 32.09 -6.34
CA SER A 172 21.91 33.22 -7.26
C SER A 172 22.09 34.58 -6.59
N VAL A 173 22.05 34.61 -5.26
CA VAL A 173 22.32 35.77 -4.41
C VAL A 173 23.59 35.54 -3.59
N ASN A 174 24.15 36.59 -2.98
CA ASN A 174 25.27 36.46 -2.02
C ASN A 174 24.77 35.81 -0.73
N ASP A 175 24.60 34.50 -0.78
CA ASP A 175 24.29 33.64 0.36
C ASP A 175 25.42 32.61 0.55
N SER A 176 25.72 32.29 1.81
CA SER A 176 26.84 31.45 2.21
C SER A 176 26.37 30.31 3.12
N LEU A 177 25.40 29.54 2.63
CA LEU A 177 24.98 28.31 3.28
C LEU A 177 26.10 27.27 3.25
N SER A 178 26.26 26.55 4.36
CA SER A 178 27.10 25.35 4.39
C SER A 178 26.60 24.31 3.38
N LEU A 179 27.48 23.42 2.92
CA LEU A 179 27.14 22.33 2.00
C LEU A 179 25.88 21.57 2.45
N VAL A 180 25.83 21.16 3.71
CA VAL A 180 24.70 20.41 4.27
C VAL A 180 23.43 21.25 4.24
N ALA A 181 23.47 22.50 4.74
CA ALA A 181 22.31 23.38 4.77
C ALA A 181 21.77 23.64 3.35
N ARG A 182 22.65 23.87 2.38
CA ARG A 182 22.30 24.10 0.98
C ARG A 182 21.67 22.88 0.32
N SER A 183 22.20 21.67 0.57
CA SER A 183 21.63 20.43 0.03
C SER A 183 20.24 20.12 0.60
N PHE A 184 20.07 20.28 1.92
CA PHE A 184 18.76 20.09 2.57
C PHE A 184 17.74 21.14 2.12
N TYR A 185 18.16 22.40 2.01
CA TYR A 185 17.32 23.48 1.52
C TYR A 185 16.86 23.24 0.07
N HIS A 186 17.80 22.93 -0.83
CA HIS A 186 17.48 22.63 -2.23
C HIS A 186 16.54 21.43 -2.36
N SER A 187 16.77 20.36 -1.57
CA SER A 187 15.88 19.21 -1.51
C SER A 187 14.49 19.60 -1.03
N ALA A 188 14.36 20.42 0.02
CA ALA A 188 13.05 20.85 0.51
C ALA A 188 12.27 21.64 -0.56
N VAL A 189 12.92 22.62 -1.18
CA VAL A 189 12.31 23.46 -2.22
C VAL A 189 11.93 22.65 -3.46
N THR A 190 12.67 21.59 -3.78
CA THR A 190 12.42 20.70 -4.93
C THR A 190 11.36 19.65 -4.62
N PHE A 191 11.51 18.93 -3.51
CA PHE A 191 10.62 17.85 -3.08
C PHE A 191 9.20 18.35 -2.80
N PHE A 192 9.07 19.50 -2.13
CA PHE A 192 7.77 20.13 -1.90
C PHE A 192 7.31 21.00 -3.07
N THR A 193 8.05 21.02 -4.19
CA THR A 193 7.71 21.76 -5.41
C THR A 193 7.48 23.27 -5.19
N ILE A 194 8.22 23.86 -4.24
CA ILE A 194 8.14 25.29 -3.90
C ILE A 194 8.87 26.13 -4.96
N GLY A 195 10.08 25.72 -5.36
CA GLY A 195 10.79 26.31 -6.50
C GLY A 195 11.21 27.79 -6.39
N TYR A 196 11.76 28.25 -5.27
CA TYR A 196 12.18 29.66 -5.10
C TYR A 196 13.20 30.18 -6.13
N GLY A 197 14.07 29.30 -6.66
CA GLY A 197 15.04 29.65 -7.71
C GLY A 197 16.26 30.45 -7.22
N ASP A 198 16.38 30.66 -5.93
CA ASP A 198 17.53 31.26 -5.24
C ASP A 198 18.75 30.32 -5.20
N HIS A 199 18.50 29.01 -5.19
CA HIS A 199 19.51 27.95 -5.26
C HIS A 199 19.21 27.01 -6.42
N TYR A 200 20.01 27.09 -7.49
CA TYR A 200 19.75 26.32 -8.71
C TYR A 200 20.79 25.20 -8.94
N PRO A 201 20.36 24.07 -9.52
CA PRO A 201 21.23 22.91 -9.71
C PRO A 201 22.14 23.06 -10.93
N TYR A 202 23.39 22.63 -10.78
CA TYR A 202 24.42 22.57 -11.81
C TYR A 202 24.92 21.14 -12.00
N GLY A 203 25.28 20.78 -13.24
CA GLY A 203 25.78 19.45 -13.58
C GLY A 203 24.72 18.34 -13.40
N ALA A 204 25.14 17.18 -12.87
CA ALA A 204 24.31 16.00 -12.72
C ALA A 204 23.12 16.19 -11.76
N ILE A 205 23.20 17.15 -10.82
CA ILE A 205 22.14 17.46 -9.86
C ILE A 205 20.83 17.85 -10.57
N ARG A 206 20.88 18.44 -11.77
CA ARG A 206 19.68 18.80 -12.55
C ARG A 206 18.77 17.61 -12.86
N TRP A 207 19.37 16.46 -13.17
CA TRP A 207 18.62 15.24 -13.48
C TRP A 207 18.00 14.65 -12.21
N ILE A 208 18.77 14.66 -11.12
CA ILE A 208 18.31 14.17 -9.81
C ILE A 208 17.20 15.06 -9.25
N SER A 209 17.32 16.39 -9.37
CA SER A 209 16.28 17.34 -8.92
C SER A 209 14.99 17.21 -9.72
N SER A 210 15.08 16.88 -11.01
CA SER A 210 13.89 16.59 -11.82
C SER A 210 13.17 15.32 -11.34
N LEU A 211 13.92 14.27 -11.01
CA LEU A 211 13.37 13.04 -10.44
C LEU A 211 12.80 13.26 -9.03
N GLU A 212 13.49 14.05 -8.21
CA GLU A 212 13.02 14.43 -6.87
C GLU A 212 11.71 15.19 -6.94
N GLY A 213 11.60 16.20 -7.81
CA GLY A 213 10.38 16.98 -7.99
C GLY A 213 9.20 16.11 -8.42
N PHE A 214 9.43 15.16 -9.34
CA PHE A 214 8.43 14.16 -9.72
C PHE A 214 8.02 13.27 -8.54
N ALA A 215 8.98 12.73 -7.78
CA ALA A 215 8.73 11.88 -6.63
C ALA A 215 7.96 12.62 -5.53
N GLY A 216 8.33 13.88 -5.26
CA GLY A 216 7.67 14.76 -4.31
C GLY A 216 6.22 15.04 -4.69
N LEU A 217 5.97 15.44 -5.94
CA LEU A 217 4.61 15.64 -6.46
C LEU A 217 3.76 14.38 -6.39
N PHE A 218 4.33 13.23 -6.76
CA PHE A 218 3.66 11.93 -6.67
C PHE A 218 3.29 11.58 -5.23
N LEU A 219 4.23 11.70 -4.28
CA LEU A 219 4.01 11.37 -2.88
C LEU A 219 3.03 12.34 -2.19
N MET A 220 3.06 13.63 -2.53
CA MET A 220 2.08 14.62 -2.04
C MET A 220 0.67 14.31 -2.54
N SER A 221 0.53 13.93 -3.81
CA SER A 221 -0.74 13.50 -4.39
C SER A 221 -1.24 12.22 -3.69
N TYR A 222 -0.33 11.28 -3.45
CA TYR A 222 -0.64 10.03 -2.76
C TYR A 222 -1.05 10.24 -1.30
N PHE A 223 -0.42 11.18 -0.61
CA PHE A 223 -0.79 11.57 0.76
C PHE A 223 -2.21 12.13 0.81
N THR A 224 -2.58 13.01 -0.12
CA THR A 224 -3.94 13.57 -0.20
C THR A 224 -4.98 12.47 -0.35
N VAL A 225 -4.74 11.47 -1.22
CA VAL A 225 -5.65 10.33 -1.39
C VAL A 225 -5.79 9.52 -0.11
N ALA A 226 -4.68 9.29 0.61
CA ALA A 226 -4.73 8.54 1.87
C ALA A 226 -5.53 9.27 2.97
N VAL A 227 -5.56 10.60 2.97
CA VAL A 227 -6.27 11.41 3.98
C VAL A 227 -7.76 11.54 3.69
N VAL A 228 -8.16 11.63 2.41
CA VAL A 228 -9.56 11.89 2.01
C VAL A 228 -10.40 10.62 1.91
N ARG A 229 -9.76 9.46 1.85
CA ARG A 229 -10.42 8.17 1.77
C ARG A 229 -11.26 7.86 3.00
#